data_AF-A0A350QW05-F1
#
_entry.id   AF-A0A350QW05-F1
#
_cell.length_a   1.000
_cell.length_b   1.000
_cell.length_c   1.000
_cell.angle_alpha   90.00
_cell.angle_beta   90.00
_cell.angle_gamma   90.00
#
_symmetry.space_group_name_H-M   'P 1'
#
loop_
_entity.id
_entity.type
_entity.pdbx_description
1 polymer ?
#
loop_
_entity_poly.entity_id
_entity_poly.type
_entity_poly.pdbx_seq_one_letter_code
_entity_poly.pdbx_strand_id
1 'polypeptide(L)'
;MKTKSFFALYAGLAFFASPFSASADVKLPSILGNHMVLQQGEPVPVWGWADEGEKVTVSFHGKTVSTQTGKDGKWRIDLPAMKANTKGSDLTVKGSNEIK
;
A
#
# COMPACT_ATOMS: atom_id res chain seq x y z
N MET A 1 23.40 -45.83 -53.28
CA MET A 1 23.37 -46.66 -52.06
C MET A 1 23.65 -45.78 -50.85
N LYS A 2 22.69 -45.72 -49.89
CA LYS A 2 22.85 -45.44 -48.43
C LYS A 2 23.35 -44.01 -48.06
N THR A 3 22.72 -43.18 -47.21
CA THR A 3 21.68 -43.33 -46.17
C THR A 3 21.12 -41.96 -45.76
N LYS A 4 19.94 -41.96 -45.12
CA LYS A 4 19.07 -40.84 -44.72
C LYS A 4 19.34 -40.32 -43.28
N SER A 5 18.68 -39.19 -42.96
CA SER A 5 18.23 -38.67 -41.64
C SER A 5 19.18 -37.76 -40.85
N PHE A 6 18.84 -36.46 -40.68
CA PHE A 6 17.92 -35.86 -39.69
C PHE A 6 18.45 -35.97 -38.25
N PHE A 7 18.94 -34.86 -37.67
CA PHE A 7 18.94 -34.67 -36.22
C PHE A 7 18.84 -33.18 -35.82
N ALA A 8 17.68 -32.89 -35.23
CA ALA A 8 17.40 -31.94 -34.15
C ALA A 8 17.72 -30.44 -34.30
N LEU A 9 16.66 -29.75 -34.71
CA LEU A 9 16.25 -28.39 -34.37
C LEU A 9 16.46 -28.10 -32.85
N TYR A 10 17.38 -27.20 -32.49
CA TYR A 10 17.43 -26.62 -31.13
C TYR A 10 16.45 -25.45 -31.05
N ALA A 11 15.17 -25.75 -30.77
CA ALA A 11 14.20 -24.76 -30.33
C ALA A 11 14.49 -24.42 -28.86
N GLY A 12 15.37 -23.44 -28.63
CA GLY A 12 15.65 -22.89 -27.30
C GLY A 12 14.40 -22.21 -26.75
N LEU A 13 13.72 -22.90 -25.83
CA LEU A 13 12.56 -22.40 -25.11
C LEU A 13 13.03 -21.30 -24.12
N ALA A 14 13.02 -20.04 -24.55
CA ALA A 14 13.27 -18.91 -23.68
C ALA A 14 12.05 -18.72 -22.75
N PHE A 15 12.12 -19.30 -21.54
CA PHE A 15 11.13 -19.09 -20.49
C PHE A 15 11.30 -17.66 -19.94
N PHE A 16 10.55 -16.72 -20.51
CA PHE A 16 10.43 -15.35 -20.01
C PHE A 16 9.75 -15.40 -18.63
N ALA A 17 10.54 -15.45 -17.57
CA ALA A 17 10.06 -15.25 -16.21
C ALA A 17 9.76 -13.74 -16.05
N SER A 18 8.54 -13.33 -16.40
CA SER A 18 8.05 -11.99 -16.04
C SER A 18 8.02 -11.87 -14.51
N PRO A 19 8.65 -10.85 -13.92
CA PRO A 19 8.49 -10.58 -12.50
C PRO A 19 7.02 -10.22 -12.25
N PHE A 20 6.32 -11.07 -11.52
CA PHE A 20 5.00 -10.77 -11.01
C PHE A 20 5.21 -9.76 -9.87
N SER A 21 5.01 -8.47 -10.14
CA SER A 21 4.96 -7.47 -9.08
C SER A 21 3.72 -7.77 -8.24
N ALA A 22 3.92 -8.46 -7.12
CA ALA A 22 2.90 -8.56 -6.09
C ALA A 22 2.72 -7.15 -5.51
N SER A 23 1.61 -6.50 -5.85
CA SER A 23 1.19 -5.26 -5.21
C SER A 23 0.44 -5.66 -3.95
N ALA A 24 1.03 -5.42 -2.77
CA ALA A 24 0.29 -5.58 -1.53
C ALA A 24 -0.42 -4.27 -1.20
N ASP A 25 -1.73 -4.37 -1.01
CA ASP A 25 -2.56 -3.25 -0.59
C ASP A 25 -2.15 -2.71 0.79
N VAL A 26 -2.26 -1.40 0.97
CA VAL A 26 -2.28 -0.74 2.28
C VAL A 26 -3.34 -1.38 3.15
N LYS A 27 -2.98 -1.66 4.40
CA LYS A 27 -3.86 -2.22 5.43
C LYS A 27 -3.81 -1.38 6.69
N LEU A 28 -4.96 -1.22 7.32
CA LEU A 28 -5.11 -0.51 8.59
C LEU A 28 -5.41 -1.49 9.72
N PRO A 29 -5.01 -1.17 10.97
CA PRO A 29 -5.51 -1.87 12.15
C PRO A 29 -7.02 -1.66 12.28
N SER A 30 -7.72 -2.63 12.87
CA SER A 30 -9.19 -2.60 13.00
C SER A 30 -9.74 -1.43 13.81
N ILE A 31 -8.93 -0.83 14.69
CA ILE A 31 -9.31 0.37 15.45
C ILE A 31 -9.45 1.61 14.56
N LEU A 32 -8.76 1.64 13.42
CA LEU A 32 -8.85 2.70 12.41
C LEU A 32 -9.89 2.30 11.35
N GLY A 33 -11.11 2.01 11.81
CA GLY A 33 -12.23 1.58 10.99
C GLY A 33 -13.45 2.50 11.13
N ASN A 34 -14.61 1.99 10.73
CA ASN A 34 -15.85 2.75 10.73
C ASN A 34 -16.27 3.21 12.13
N HIS A 35 -16.89 4.40 12.20
CA HIS A 35 -17.42 5.00 13.43
C HIS A 35 -16.40 5.20 14.56
N MET A 36 -15.10 5.25 14.24
CA MET A 36 -14.07 5.60 15.22
C MET A 36 -14.12 7.08 15.62
N VAL A 37 -13.49 7.41 16.73
CA VAL A 37 -13.32 8.78 17.23
C VAL A 37 -11.84 9.10 17.29
N LEU A 38 -11.44 10.23 16.70
CA LEU A 38 -10.07 10.74 16.78
C LEU A 38 -9.95 11.81 17.87
N GLN A 39 -8.82 11.82 18.57
CA GLN A 39 -8.55 12.76 19.65
C GLN A 39 -8.42 14.20 19.11
N GLN A 40 -9.07 15.15 19.77
CA GLN A 40 -8.90 16.58 19.49
C GLN A 40 -7.74 17.18 20.28
N GLY A 41 -7.21 18.30 19.79
CA GLY A 41 -6.23 19.12 20.51
C GLY A 41 -4.80 18.56 20.53
N GLU A 42 -4.61 17.32 20.09
CA GLU A 42 -3.31 16.64 20.04
C GLU A 42 -3.07 16.06 18.64
N PRO A 43 -1.81 15.85 18.22
CA PRO A 43 -1.50 15.08 17.03
C PRO A 43 -2.11 13.68 17.09
N VAL A 44 -2.70 13.24 15.98
CA VAL A 44 -3.39 11.95 15.91
C VAL A 44 -2.55 10.96 15.11
N PRO A 45 -2.07 9.88 15.74
CA PRO A 45 -1.31 8.89 15.01
C PRO A 45 -2.20 8.02 14.14
N VAL A 46 -1.76 7.81 12.91
CA VAL A 46 -2.35 6.88 11.95
C VAL A 46 -1.24 5.97 11.46
N TRP A 47 -1.49 4.66 11.48
CA TRP A 47 -0.48 3.66 11.16
C TRP A 47 -1.11 2.46 10.46
N GLY A 48 -0.26 1.64 9.86
CA GLY A 48 -0.69 0.44 9.18
C GLY A 48 0.47 -0.31 8.56
N TRP A 49 0.14 -1.10 7.56
CA TRP A 49 1.09 -1.91 6.79
C TRP A 49 0.92 -1.64 5.30
N ALA A 50 2.00 -1.76 4.54
CA ALA A 50 2.05 -1.72 3.07
C ALA A 50 3.38 -2.31 2.59
N ASP A 51 3.65 -2.30 1.28
CA ASP A 51 4.94 -2.74 0.75
C ASP A 51 6.09 -1.79 1.12
N GLU A 52 7.32 -2.30 1.25
CA GLU A 52 8.51 -1.49 1.53
C GLU A 52 8.66 -0.36 0.50
N GLY A 53 8.88 0.86 0.98
CA GLY A 53 9.05 2.04 0.13
C GLY A 53 7.76 2.58 -0.48
N GLU A 54 6.61 1.94 -0.25
CA GLU A 54 5.32 2.45 -0.72
C GLU A 54 5.03 3.82 -0.11
N LYS A 55 4.60 4.77 -0.95
CA LYS A 55 4.16 6.08 -0.49
C LYS A 55 2.71 5.99 0.00
N VAL A 56 2.52 6.19 1.30
CA VAL A 56 1.19 6.25 1.93
C VAL A 56 0.81 7.70 2.19
N THR A 57 -0.42 8.06 1.85
CA THR A 57 -0.99 9.41 2.05
C THR A 57 -2.28 9.29 2.84
N VAL A 58 -2.37 10.01 3.96
CA VAL A 58 -3.55 10.03 4.82
C VAL A 58 -4.20 11.41 4.74
N SER A 59 -5.52 11.43 4.61
CA SER A 59 -6.32 12.66 4.58
C SER A 59 -7.51 12.60 5.53
N PHE A 60 -7.69 13.64 6.34
CA PHE A 60 -8.81 13.78 7.28
C PHE A 60 -9.08 15.26 7.55
N HIS A 61 -10.34 15.70 7.47
CA HIS A 61 -10.75 17.10 7.69
C HIS A 61 -9.85 18.15 7.00
N GLY A 62 -9.49 17.92 5.72
CA GLY A 62 -8.65 18.84 4.94
C GLY A 62 -7.18 18.87 5.37
N LYS A 63 -6.75 18.00 6.28
CA LYS A 63 -5.34 17.74 6.58
C LYS A 63 -4.88 16.56 5.74
N THR A 64 -3.77 16.70 5.03
CA THR A 64 -3.17 15.64 4.23
C THR A 64 -1.69 15.53 4.58
N VAL A 65 -1.24 14.33 4.90
CA VAL A 65 0.15 14.02 5.26
C VAL A 65 0.57 12.74 4.55
N SER A 66 1.81 12.67 4.07
CA SER A 66 2.36 11.48 3.41
C SER A 66 3.60 10.96 4.12
N THR A 67 3.84 9.66 4.03
CA THR A 67 5.06 8.99 4.47
C THR A 67 5.45 7.89 3.48
N GLN A 68 6.61 7.27 3.72
CA GLN A 68 7.02 6.04 3.05
C GLN A 68 7.03 4.89 4.06
N THR A 69 6.60 3.72 3.60
CA THR A 69 6.64 2.50 4.39
C THR A 69 8.07 2.02 4.61
N GLY A 70 8.38 1.64 5.85
CA GLY A 70 9.67 1.10 6.22
C GLY A 70 9.92 -0.29 5.66
N LYS A 71 11.16 -0.77 5.83
CA LYS A 71 11.57 -2.13 5.41
C LYS A 71 10.85 -3.25 6.14
N ASP A 72 10.27 -2.95 7.31
CA ASP A 72 9.46 -3.88 8.07
C ASP A 72 7.98 -3.89 7.63
N GLY A 73 7.67 -3.22 6.52
CA GLY A 73 6.32 -3.11 5.96
C GLY A 73 5.39 -2.24 6.80
N LYS A 74 5.90 -1.51 7.81
CA LYS A 74 5.10 -0.64 8.67
C LYS A 74 5.28 0.81 8.28
N TRP A 75 4.22 1.57 8.48
CA TRP A 75 4.24 3.01 8.35
C TRP A 75 3.46 3.66 9.47
N ARG A 76 3.83 4.90 9.78
CA ARG A 76 3.12 5.76 10.71
C ARG A 76 3.26 7.21 10.26
N ILE A 77 2.18 7.96 10.45
CA ILE A 77 2.19 9.43 10.41
C ILE A 77 1.44 9.97 11.61
N ASP A 78 1.71 11.22 11.95
CA ASP A 78 0.89 11.96 12.90
C ASP A 78 0.16 13.05 12.11
N LEU A 79 -1.18 12.96 12.09
CA LEU A 79 -2.01 14.06 11.62
C LEU A 79 -1.87 15.22 12.61
N PRO A 80 -1.82 16.47 12.12
CA PRO A 80 -1.68 17.63 13.00
C PRO A 80 -2.89 17.75 13.94
N ALA A 81 -2.69 18.37 15.09
CA ALA A 81 -3.76 18.62 16.04
C ALA A 81 -4.94 19.37 15.39
N MET A 82 -6.16 18.90 15.67
CA MET A 82 -7.40 19.43 15.11
C MET A 82 -8.37 19.79 16.23
N LYS A 83 -9.24 20.77 15.99
CA LYS A 83 -10.36 21.06 16.89
C LYS A 83 -11.42 19.97 16.74
N ALA A 84 -12.19 19.68 17.80
CA ALA A 84 -13.34 18.80 17.69
C ALA A 84 -14.32 19.28 16.61
N ASN A 85 -14.96 18.30 15.98
CA ASN A 85 -16.04 18.50 15.03
C ASN A 85 -17.17 17.53 15.37
N THR A 86 -18.41 17.99 15.28
CA THR A 86 -19.61 17.18 15.49
C THR A 86 -20.08 16.48 14.21
N LYS A 87 -19.54 16.85 13.05
CA LYS A 87 -19.77 16.19 11.77
C LYS A 87 -18.72 15.11 11.56
N GLY A 88 -19.17 13.87 11.32
CA GLY A 88 -18.29 12.79 10.86
C GLY A 88 -17.64 13.13 9.51
N SER A 89 -16.49 12.52 9.24
CA SER A 89 -15.77 12.63 7.97
C SER A 89 -14.93 11.37 7.76
N ASP A 90 -14.68 11.05 6.49
CA ASP A 90 -13.90 9.87 6.13
C ASP A 90 -12.40 10.11 6.40
N LEU A 91 -11.73 9.07 6.93
CA LEU A 91 -10.28 9.02 6.98
C LEU A 91 -9.81 8.31 5.71
N THR A 92 -9.38 9.06 4.70
CA THR A 92 -8.86 8.44 3.48
C THR A 92 -7.39 8.09 3.62
N VAL A 93 -7.04 6.82 3.44
CA VAL A 93 -5.65 6.34 3.36
C VAL A 93 -5.42 5.79 1.96
N LYS A 94 -4.44 6.38 1.26
CA LYS A 94 -4.12 6.07 -0.13
C LYS A 94 -2.67 5.63 -0.28
N GLY A 95 -2.48 4.48 -0.92
CA GLY A 95 -1.21 3.98 -1.41
C GLY A 95 -1.44 3.28 -2.75
N SER A 96 -1.08 2.00 -2.85
CA SER A 96 -1.40 1.13 -3.98
C SER A 96 -2.91 0.91 -4.14
N ASN A 97 -3.66 0.98 -3.02
CA ASN A 97 -5.13 1.01 -2.94
C ASN A 97 -5.62 2.21 -2.12
N GLU A 98 -6.94 2.33 -1.96
CA GLU A 98 -7.59 3.39 -1.18
C GLU A 98 -8.54 2.78 -0.13
N ILE A 99 -8.40 3.21 1.13
CA ILE A 99 -9.29 2.89 2.25
C ILE A 99 -9.94 4.19 2.75
N LYS A 100 -11.22 4.14 3.15
CA LYS A 100 -12.01 5.27 3.68
C LYS A 100 -12.67 4.92 4.99
#